data_AF-Q74N70-F1
#
_entry.id   AF-Q74N70-F1
#
_cell.length_a   1.000
_cell.length_b   1.000
_cell.length_c   1.000
_cell.angle_alpha   90.00
_cell.angle_beta   90.00
_cell.angle_gamma   90.00
#
_symmetry.space_group_name_H-M   'P 1'
#
loop_
_entity.id
_entity.type
_entity.pdbx_description
1 polymer ?
#
loop_
_entity_poly.entity_id
_entity_poly.type
_entity_poly.pdbx_seq_one_letter_code
_entity_poly.pdbx_strand_id
1 'polypeptide(L)'
;MVVVISGKHSKVILYKNIAIKQHKYKYNYLKEKFFLSKRFWFMPKLLYSDDKKLILIMENAGKPFLNLKPWEKLYTLIVTFFIMVFLDLIKIKKEEMHRPIKHIFLKGPRVILIDWERSHIGKGNLTQYVQFVCRDKCKDLAKKYKKNPIYLLPLFIRFLVLAKNLS
;
A
#
# COMPACT_ATOMS: atom_id res chain seq x y z
N MET A 1 -7.73 -2.11 24.10
CA MET A 1 -6.29 -2.46 24.04
C MET A 1 -5.55 -1.35 23.29
N VAL A 2 -4.44 -0.88 23.83
CA VAL A 2 -3.54 0.07 23.15
C VAL A 2 -2.35 -0.72 22.62
N VAL A 3 -2.05 -0.59 21.33
CA VAL A 3 -0.88 -1.26 20.73
C VAL A 3 0.11 -0.19 20.31
N VAL A 4 1.37 -0.35 20.71
CA VAL A 4 2.46 0.57 20.37
C VAL A 4 3.43 -0.14 19.44
N ILE A 5 3.70 0.48 18.28
CA ILE A 5 4.60 -0.03 17.25
C ILE A 5 5.67 1.04 17.01
N SER A 6 6.93 0.69 17.21
CA SER A 6 8.06 1.60 16.98
C SER A 6 8.79 1.22 15.70
N GLY A 7 8.96 2.17 14.79
CA GLY A 7 9.75 2.04 13.57
C GLY A 7 10.96 2.96 13.56
N LYS A 8 11.74 2.88 12.48
CA LYS A 8 12.93 3.73 12.28
C LYS A 8 12.58 5.22 12.32
N HIS A 9 11.52 5.62 11.60
CA HIS A 9 11.16 7.04 11.39
C HIS A 9 9.95 7.52 12.18
N SER A 10 9.24 6.62 12.87
CA SER A 10 7.99 6.97 13.54
C SER A 10 7.61 5.98 14.63
N LYS A 11 6.72 6.42 15.52
CA LYS A 11 6.02 5.59 16.49
C LYS A 11 4.53 5.63 16.16
N VAL A 12 3.89 4.48 16.11
CA VAL A 12 2.45 4.33 15.85
C VAL A 12 1.77 3.78 17.09
N ILE A 13 0.68 4.43 17.50
CA ILE A 13 -0.19 3.98 18.58
C ILE A 13 -1.55 3.66 17.97
N LEU A 14 -2.00 2.42 18.10
CA LEU A 14 -3.33 2.00 17.68
C LEU A 14 -4.26 2.06 18.89
N TYR A 15 -5.36 2.79 18.76
CA TYR A 15 -6.38 2.94 19.79
C TYR A 15 -7.77 2.88 19.17
N LYS A 16 -8.53 1.83 19.48
CA LYS A 16 -9.87 1.60 18.92
C LYS A 16 -9.85 1.73 17.38
N ASN A 17 -10.56 2.73 16.85
CA ASN A 17 -10.76 2.97 15.43
C ASN A 17 -9.77 3.98 14.82
N ILE A 18 -8.74 4.41 15.57
CA ILE A 18 -7.73 5.36 15.11
C ILE A 18 -6.31 4.82 15.23
N ALA A 19 -5.43 5.36 14.40
CA ALA A 19 -4.00 5.21 14.48
C ALA A 19 -3.36 6.61 14.65
N ILE A 20 -2.52 6.76 15.66
CA ILE A 20 -1.77 7.98 15.95
C ILE A 20 -0.31 7.71 15.56
N LYS A 21 0.17 8.35 14.49
CA LYS A 21 1.54 8.22 14.01
C LYS A 21 2.32 9.49 14.34
N GLN A 22 3.33 9.37 15.19
CA GLN A 22 4.27 10.45 15.50
C GLN A 22 5.56 10.22 14.70
N HIS A 23 5.93 11.19 13.86
CA HIS A 23 7.14 11.13 13.06
C HIS A 23 8.34 11.73 13.80
N LYS A 24 9.54 11.20 13.53
CA LYS A 24 10.81 11.74 14.00
C LYS A 24 11.33 12.87 13.12
N TYR A 25 11.03 12.83 11.82
CA TYR A 25 11.56 13.74 10.82
C TYR A 25 10.45 14.52 10.12
N LYS A 26 10.60 15.85 10.05
CA LYS A 26 9.64 16.76 9.42
C LYS A 26 9.41 16.43 7.94
N TYR A 27 10.44 16.01 7.22
CA TYR A 27 10.32 15.64 5.81
C TYR A 27 9.36 14.46 5.58
N ASN A 28 9.53 13.36 6.32
CA ASN A 28 8.66 12.17 6.25
C ASN A 28 7.21 12.51 6.64
N TYR A 29 7.04 13.33 7.67
CA TYR A 29 5.75 13.84 8.11
C TYR A 29 5.04 14.62 7.00
N LEU A 30 5.71 15.62 6.42
CA LEU A 30 5.13 16.46 5.37
C LEU A 30 4.79 15.64 4.12
N LYS A 31 5.64 14.68 3.75
CA LYS A 31 5.35 13.75 2.64
C LYS A 31 4.10 12.93 2.90
N GLU A 32 4.00 12.27 4.05
CA GLU A 32 2.85 11.45 4.36
C GLU A 32 1.57 12.29 4.46
N LYS A 33 1.62 13.45 5.11
CA LYS A 33 0.52 14.42 5.14
C LYS A 33 0.06 14.80 3.74
N PHE A 34 0.99 15.10 2.83
CA PHE A 34 0.69 15.44 1.43
C PHE A 34 0.02 14.30 0.67
N PHE A 35 0.48 13.06 0.82
CA PHE A 35 -0.16 11.93 0.13
C PHE A 35 -1.54 11.62 0.71
N LEU A 36 -1.69 11.63 2.03
CA LEU A 36 -2.97 11.37 2.69
C LEU A 36 -4.01 12.47 2.40
N SER A 37 -3.60 13.72 2.15
CA SER A 37 -4.52 14.81 1.77
C SER A 37 -5.18 14.60 0.40
N LYS A 38 -4.62 13.73 -0.46
CA LYS A 38 -5.25 13.33 -1.74
C LYS A 38 -6.47 12.45 -1.56
N ARG A 39 -6.64 11.84 -0.37
CA ARG A 39 -7.86 11.09 0.03
C ARG A 39 -8.26 9.97 -0.94
N PHE A 40 -7.29 9.24 -1.51
CA PHE A 40 -7.62 8.06 -2.30
C PHE A 40 -8.30 6.99 -1.43
N TRP A 41 -9.23 6.23 -2.01
CA TRP A 41 -10.05 5.25 -1.29
C TRP A 41 -9.24 4.13 -0.62
N PHE A 42 -8.05 3.87 -1.13
CA PHE A 42 -7.10 2.89 -0.61
C PHE A 42 -6.10 3.46 0.41
N MET A 43 -6.29 4.69 0.88
CA MET A 43 -5.48 5.30 1.95
C MET A 43 -6.28 5.37 3.26
N PRO A 44 -5.60 5.36 4.42
CA PRO A 44 -6.23 5.77 5.67
C PRO A 44 -6.74 7.20 5.54
N LYS A 45 -7.99 7.45 5.93
CA LYS A 45 -8.49 8.81 6.10
C LYS A 45 -7.67 9.53 7.16
N LEU A 46 -7.02 10.63 6.78
CA LEU A 46 -6.43 11.59 7.71
C LEU A 46 -7.57 12.31 8.46
N LEU A 47 -7.57 12.20 9.79
CA LEU A 47 -8.57 12.81 10.66
C LEU A 47 -8.07 14.13 11.23
N TYR A 48 -6.79 14.18 11.59
CA TYR A 48 -6.16 15.36 12.18
C TYR A 48 -4.64 15.33 11.97
N SER A 49 -4.00 16.51 11.98
CA SER A 49 -2.55 16.67 11.90
C SER A 49 -2.06 17.80 12.80
N ASP A 50 -0.97 17.57 13.54
CA ASP A 50 -0.27 18.59 14.33
C ASP A 50 1.15 18.78 13.77
N ASP A 51 1.38 19.91 13.12
CA ASP A 51 2.65 20.25 12.46
C ASP A 51 3.77 20.58 13.45
N LYS A 52 3.43 21.02 14.68
CA LYS A 52 4.42 21.31 15.73
C LYS A 52 4.97 20.02 16.34
N LYS A 53 4.08 19.04 16.54
CA LYS A 53 4.44 17.73 17.13
C LYS A 53 4.76 16.64 16.10
N LEU A 54 4.59 16.92 14.81
CA LEU A 54 4.73 15.98 13.70
C LEU A 54 3.83 14.74 13.85
N ILE A 55 2.59 14.96 14.28
CA ILE A 55 1.60 13.90 14.55
C ILE A 55 0.54 13.86 13.46
N LEU A 56 0.25 12.66 12.97
CA LEU A 56 -0.90 12.36 12.12
C LEU A 56 -1.85 11.43 12.87
N ILE A 57 -3.12 11.81 12.96
CA ILE A 57 -4.19 10.93 13.45
C ILE A 57 -4.99 10.50 12.23
N MET A 58 -5.08 9.20 12.02
CA MET A 58 -5.75 8.59 10.88
C MET A 58 -6.72 7.50 11.33
N GLU A 59 -7.64 7.11 10.45
CA GLU A 59 -8.45 5.92 10.71
C GLU A 59 -7.57 4.68 10.85
N ASN A 60 -7.96 3.74 11.71
CA ASN A 60 -7.32 2.43 11.78
C ASN A 60 -7.53 1.69 10.45
N ALA A 61 -6.45 1.12 9.91
CA ALA A 61 -6.41 0.44 8.61
C ALA A 61 -7.08 -0.95 8.62
N GLY A 62 -7.42 -1.50 9.78
CA GLY A 62 -8.11 -2.77 9.92
C GLY A 62 -7.16 -3.96 10.09
N LYS A 63 -7.49 -5.08 9.45
CA LYS A 63 -6.81 -6.36 9.63
C LYS A 63 -5.58 -6.44 8.70
N PRO A 64 -4.37 -6.74 9.21
CA PRO A 64 -3.17 -6.85 8.37
C PRO A 64 -3.27 -8.05 7.43
N PHE A 65 -2.67 -7.94 6.23
CA PHE A 65 -2.69 -9.00 5.21
C PHE A 65 -2.33 -10.39 5.74
N LEU A 66 -1.32 -10.46 6.62
CA LEU A 66 -0.85 -11.73 7.21
C LEU A 66 -1.93 -12.49 7.96
N ASN A 67 -2.90 -11.79 8.54
CA ASN A 67 -3.93 -12.39 9.38
C ASN A 67 -5.21 -12.73 8.58
N LEU A 68 -5.26 -12.37 7.29
CA LEU A 68 -6.43 -12.56 6.43
C LEU A 68 -6.70 -14.05 6.14
N LYS A 69 -7.99 -14.38 5.98
CA LYS A 69 -8.44 -15.68 5.46
C LYS A 69 -8.00 -15.83 3.99
N PRO A 70 -7.93 -17.05 3.43
CA PRO A 70 -7.50 -17.25 2.05
C PRO A 70 -8.24 -16.41 1.01
N TRP A 71 -9.57 -16.41 1.04
CA TRP A 71 -10.37 -15.61 0.11
C TRP A 71 -10.15 -14.09 0.30
N GLU A 72 -9.95 -13.63 1.54
CA GLU A 72 -9.64 -12.23 1.85
C GLU A 72 -8.26 -11.85 1.27
N LYS A 73 -7.28 -12.74 1.37
CA LYS A 73 -5.95 -12.55 0.77
C LYS A 73 -6.06 -12.43 -0.74
N LEU A 74 -6.76 -13.37 -1.41
CA LEU A 74 -6.92 -13.33 -2.86
C LEU A 74 -7.60 -12.04 -3.31
N TYR A 75 -8.72 -11.68 -2.68
CA TYR A 75 -9.42 -10.42 -2.93
C TYR A 75 -8.48 -9.22 -2.78
N THR A 76 -7.74 -9.18 -1.67
CA THR A 76 -6.83 -8.09 -1.35
C THR A 76 -5.68 -7.99 -2.37
N LEU A 77 -5.15 -9.13 -2.83
CA LEU A 77 -4.12 -9.17 -3.87
C LEU A 77 -4.65 -8.60 -5.20
N ILE A 78 -5.85 -8.98 -5.61
CA ILE A 78 -6.48 -8.51 -6.84
C ILE A 78 -6.74 -7.00 -6.78
N VAL A 79 -7.34 -6.52 -5.69
CA VAL A 79 -7.61 -5.08 -5.55
C VAL A 79 -6.31 -4.28 -5.49
N THR A 80 -5.27 -4.79 -4.80
CA THR A 80 -3.96 -4.14 -4.76
C THR A 80 -3.34 -4.05 -6.15
N PHE A 81 -3.48 -5.07 -6.99
CA PHE A 81 -3.02 -5.03 -8.38
C PHE A 81 -3.58 -3.80 -9.11
N PHE A 82 -4.89 -3.57 -9.03
CA PHE A 82 -5.52 -2.42 -9.68
C PHE A 82 -5.12 -1.07 -9.05
N ILE A 83 -4.89 -1.04 -7.73
CA ILE A 83 -4.32 0.15 -7.08
C ILE A 83 -2.92 0.43 -7.65
N MET A 84 -2.09 -0.58 -7.89
CA MET A 84 -0.75 -0.40 -8.43
C MET A 84 -0.79 0.14 -9.86
N VAL A 85 -1.71 -0.37 -10.69
CA VAL A 85 -1.97 0.16 -12.03
C VAL A 85 -2.36 1.63 -11.95
N PHE A 86 -3.33 1.98 -11.08
CA PHE A 86 -3.78 3.35 -10.90
C PHE A 86 -2.64 4.29 -10.49
N LEU A 87 -1.83 3.89 -9.51
CA LEU A 87 -0.67 4.65 -9.05
C LEU A 87 0.37 4.87 -10.17
N ASP A 88 0.63 3.86 -11.01
CA ASP A 88 1.53 3.98 -12.17
C ASP A 88 0.98 4.92 -13.24
N LEU A 89 -0.35 4.96 -13.44
CA LEU A 89 -0.99 5.89 -14.38
C LEU A 89 -0.87 7.34 -13.90
N ILE A 90 -1.08 7.61 -12.61
CA ILE A 90 -0.97 8.96 -12.04
C ILE A 90 0.46 9.34 -11.61
N LYS A 91 1.46 8.51 -11.96
CA LYS A 91 2.88 8.73 -11.67
C LYS A 91 3.18 8.93 -10.18
N ILE A 92 2.56 8.15 -9.29
CA ILE A 92 2.91 8.11 -7.87
C ILE A 92 3.56 6.76 -7.56
N LYS A 93 4.81 6.77 -7.08
CA LYS A 93 5.51 5.56 -6.63
C LYS A 93 5.44 5.39 -5.12
N LYS A 94 5.09 4.19 -4.66
CA LYS A 94 5.11 3.75 -3.26
C LYS A 94 6.27 2.75 -3.11
N GLU A 95 7.43 3.23 -2.65
CA GLU A 95 8.72 2.48 -2.67
C GLU A 95 8.70 1.08 -2.05
N GLU A 96 7.77 0.81 -1.12
CA GLU A 96 7.69 -0.44 -0.36
C GLU A 96 6.97 -1.60 -1.06
N MET A 97 6.64 -1.46 -2.34
CA MET A 97 5.92 -2.50 -3.08
C MET A 97 6.76 -3.75 -3.41
N HIS A 98 8.04 -3.75 -3.04
CA HIS A 98 8.89 -4.94 -3.05
C HIS A 98 8.67 -5.87 -1.84
N ARG A 99 8.04 -5.38 -0.76
CA ARG A 99 7.63 -6.16 0.44
C ARG A 99 6.22 -5.74 0.90
N PRO A 100 5.20 -5.88 0.04
CA PRO A 100 3.91 -5.21 0.20
C PRO A 100 3.07 -5.74 1.37
N ILE A 101 3.28 -7.00 1.81
CA ILE A 101 2.46 -7.66 2.84
C ILE A 101 2.38 -6.87 4.17
N LYS A 102 3.43 -6.17 4.57
CA LYS A 102 3.44 -5.38 5.82
C LYS A 102 2.67 -4.06 5.70
N HIS A 103 2.34 -3.65 4.48
CA HIS A 103 1.76 -2.35 4.18
C HIS A 103 0.34 -2.43 3.64
N ILE A 104 -0.23 -3.63 3.54
CA ILE A 104 -1.58 -3.88 3.03
C ILE A 104 -2.47 -4.39 4.18
N PHE A 105 -3.62 -3.75 4.30
CA PHE A 105 -4.64 -4.05 5.30
C PHE A 105 -6.01 -4.15 4.64
N LEU A 106 -6.93 -4.86 5.30
CA LEU A 106 -8.33 -4.97 4.90
C LEU A 106 -9.24 -4.42 6.00
N LYS A 107 -10.10 -3.47 5.65
CA LYS A 107 -11.12 -2.88 6.53
C LYS A 107 -12.50 -2.99 5.89
N GLY A 108 -13.27 -4.00 6.29
CA GLY A 108 -14.46 -4.38 5.55
C GLY A 108 -14.08 -4.70 4.10
N PRO A 109 -14.73 -4.09 3.09
CA PRO A 109 -14.35 -4.29 1.68
C PRO A 109 -13.16 -3.42 1.24
N ARG A 110 -12.66 -2.49 2.06
CA ARG A 110 -11.61 -1.55 1.63
C ARG A 110 -10.22 -2.13 1.84
N VAL A 111 -9.45 -2.23 0.77
CA VAL A 111 -7.99 -2.44 0.85
C VAL A 111 -7.32 -1.12 1.18
N ILE A 112 -6.59 -1.08 2.29
CA ILE A 112 -5.90 0.10 2.80
C ILE A 112 -4.39 -0.11 2.74
N LEU A 113 -3.70 0.84 2.11
CA LEU A 113 -2.25 0.91 2.03
C LEU A 113 -1.75 1.94 3.04
N ILE A 114 -0.84 1.56 3.94
CA ILE A 114 -0.27 2.45 4.96
C ILE A 114 1.18 2.83 4.64
N ASP A 115 1.75 3.80 5.35
CA ASP A 115 3.16 4.20 5.26
C ASP A 115 3.50 4.90 3.93
N TRP A 116 3.01 6.13 3.77
CA TRP A 116 3.19 6.95 2.55
C TRP A 116 4.37 7.92 2.62
N GLU A 117 5.11 7.94 3.73
CA GLU A 117 6.24 8.85 3.96
C GLU A 117 7.40 8.72 2.95
N ARG A 118 7.52 7.60 2.25
CA ARG A 118 8.53 7.35 1.21
C ARG A 118 8.01 7.50 -0.22
N SER A 119 6.73 7.79 -0.38
CA SER A 119 6.16 7.99 -1.71
C SER A 119 6.74 9.23 -2.40
N HIS A 120 6.77 9.18 -3.72
CA HIS A 120 7.31 10.24 -4.58
C HIS A 120 6.72 10.14 -6.00
N ILE A 121 7.04 11.11 -6.86
CA ILE A 121 6.62 11.09 -8.26
C ILE A 121 7.42 10.03 -9.02
N GLY A 122 6.75 9.05 -9.59
CA GLY A 122 7.40 7.95 -10.28
C GLY A 122 6.44 6.83 -10.69
N LYS A 123 7.00 5.78 -11.29
CA LYS A 123 6.27 4.58 -11.71
C LYS A 123 7.01 3.31 -11.27
N GLY A 124 6.41 2.16 -11.53
CA GLY A 124 6.97 0.83 -11.32
C GLY A 124 6.38 0.10 -10.12
N ASN A 125 5.26 0.61 -9.57
CA ASN A 125 4.54 -0.05 -8.50
C ASN A 125 4.05 -1.42 -8.97
N LEU A 126 3.46 -1.51 -10.16
CA LEU A 126 2.92 -2.76 -10.68
C LEU A 126 4.01 -3.79 -10.91
N THR A 127 5.14 -3.36 -11.47
CA THR A 127 6.30 -4.26 -11.69
C THR A 127 6.82 -4.83 -10.36
N GLN A 128 7.04 -3.98 -9.35
CA GLN A 128 7.53 -4.43 -8.03
C GLN A 128 6.52 -5.37 -7.35
N TYR A 129 5.24 -5.01 -7.40
CA TYR A 129 4.17 -5.78 -6.78
C TYR A 129 3.98 -7.15 -7.43
N VAL A 130 3.96 -7.19 -8.77
CA VAL A 130 3.87 -8.44 -9.54
C VAL A 130 5.09 -9.32 -9.31
N GLN A 131 6.30 -8.75 -9.23
CA GLN A 131 7.50 -9.51 -8.88
C GLN A 131 7.39 -10.14 -7.50
N PHE A 132 6.79 -9.46 -6.54
CA PHE A 132 6.54 -10.03 -5.23
C PHE A 132 5.58 -11.23 -5.28
N VAL A 133 4.43 -11.09 -5.97
CA VAL A 133 3.38 -12.13 -6.00
C VAL A 133 3.75 -13.29 -6.93
N CYS A 134 4.23 -13.01 -8.14
CA CYS A 134 4.54 -14.03 -9.14
C CYS A 134 5.98 -14.54 -9.09
N ARG A 135 6.87 -13.92 -8.29
CA ARG A 135 8.33 -14.08 -8.42
C ARG A 135 8.76 -13.78 -9.87
N ASP A 136 9.66 -14.58 -10.43
CA ASP A 136 10.13 -14.39 -11.81
C ASP A 136 9.08 -14.72 -12.88
N LYS A 137 7.98 -15.41 -12.54
CA LYS A 137 7.00 -15.91 -13.53
C LYS A 137 6.25 -14.83 -14.28
N CYS A 138 6.17 -13.60 -13.75
CA CYS A 138 5.50 -12.48 -14.43
C CYS A 138 6.48 -11.40 -14.93
N LYS A 139 7.80 -11.62 -14.83
CA LYS A 139 8.84 -10.62 -15.09
C LYS A 139 8.79 -10.07 -16.53
N ASP A 140 8.61 -10.94 -17.52
CA ASP A 140 8.57 -10.52 -18.93
C ASP A 140 7.32 -9.71 -19.25
N LEU A 141 6.16 -10.14 -18.78
CA LEU A 141 4.90 -9.41 -18.97
C LEU A 141 4.93 -8.06 -18.24
N ALA A 142 5.52 -7.99 -17.04
CA ALA A 142 5.69 -6.73 -16.33
C ALA A 142 6.62 -5.75 -17.07
N LYS A 143 7.71 -6.25 -17.68
CA LYS A 143 8.59 -5.45 -18.54
C LYS A 143 7.87 -4.96 -19.79
N LYS A 144 7.09 -5.83 -20.45
CA LYS A 144 6.29 -5.48 -21.62
C LYS A 144 5.22 -4.42 -21.29
N TYR A 145 4.51 -4.59 -20.18
CA TYR A 145 3.56 -3.59 -19.66
C TYR A 145 4.19 -2.21 -19.48
N LYS A 146 5.40 -2.15 -18.88
CA LYS A 146 6.10 -0.88 -18.65
C LYS A 146 6.37 -0.11 -19.96
N LYS A 147 6.57 -0.84 -21.07
CA LYS A 147 6.77 -0.27 -22.40
C LYS A 147 5.45 0.04 -23.11
N ASN A 148 4.46 -0.85 -22.99
CA ASN A 148 3.17 -0.73 -23.65
C ASN A 148 2.04 -1.26 -22.73
N PRO A 149 1.09 -0.40 -22.31
CA PRO A 149 -0.02 -0.78 -21.45
C PRO A 149 -0.94 -1.89 -22.01
N ILE A 150 -0.91 -2.22 -23.30
CA ILE A 150 -1.70 -3.31 -23.91
C ILE A 150 -1.45 -4.67 -23.23
N TYR A 151 -0.26 -4.85 -22.63
CA TYR A 151 0.10 -6.07 -21.92
C TYR A 151 -0.50 -6.19 -20.52
N LEU A 152 -1.31 -5.22 -20.08
CA LEU A 152 -1.96 -5.25 -18.77
C LEU A 152 -2.89 -6.46 -18.61
N LEU A 153 -3.72 -6.74 -19.62
CA LEU A 153 -4.67 -7.86 -19.56
C LEU A 153 -3.96 -9.22 -19.53
N PRO A 154 -3.01 -9.53 -20.44
CA PRO A 154 -2.19 -10.74 -20.34
C PRO A 154 -1.47 -10.88 -19.00
N LEU A 155 -0.94 -9.76 -18.48
CA LEU A 155 -0.27 -9.72 -17.18
C LEU A 155 -1.25 -10.05 -16.04
N PHE A 156 -2.45 -9.48 -16.06
CA PHE A 156 -3.47 -9.71 -15.05
C PHE A 156 -3.95 -11.16 -15.05
N ILE A 157 -4.21 -11.76 -16.22
CA ILE A 157 -4.59 -13.18 -16.32
C ILE A 157 -3.50 -14.06 -15.69
N ARG A 158 -2.23 -13.84 -16.02
CA ARG A 158 -1.12 -14.61 -15.45
C ARG A 158 -0.98 -14.39 -13.94
N PHE A 159 -1.19 -13.16 -13.49
CA PHE A 159 -1.21 -12.81 -12.07
C PHE A 159 -2.31 -13.58 -11.33
N LEU A 160 -3.54 -13.65 -11.85
CA LEU A 160 -4.66 -14.35 -11.21
C LEU A 160 -4.38 -15.84 -11.01
N VAL A 161 -3.79 -16.50 -12.01
CA VAL A 161 -3.42 -17.93 -11.92
C VAL A 161 -2.42 -18.16 -10.78
N LEU A 162 -1.46 -17.25 -10.60
CA LEU A 162 -0.39 -17.40 -9.62
C LEU A 162 -0.76 -16.92 -8.22
N ALA A 163 -1.60 -15.88 -8.11
CA ALA A 163 -2.04 -15.31 -6.84
C ALA A 163 -2.80 -16.32 -5.97
N LYS A 164 -3.49 -17.29 -6.59
CA LYS A 164 -4.17 -18.40 -5.89
C LYS A 164 -3.23 -19.24 -5.00
N ASN A 165 -1.93 -19.25 -5.28
CA ASN A 165 -0.95 -20.00 -4.49
C ASN A 165 -0.47 -19.25 -3.23
N LEU A 166 -0.83 -17.97 -3.08
CA LEU A 166 -0.46 -17.11 -1.95
C LEU A 166 -1.65 -16.78 -1.02
N SER A 167 -2.86 -17.12 -1.46
CA SER A 167 -4.11 -17.01 -0.72
C SER A 167 -4.36 -18.27 0.10
#